data_AF-A0A9D4EAT7-F1
#
_entry.id   AF-A0A9D4EAT7-F1
#
_cell.length_a   1.000
_cell.length_b   1.000
_cell.length_c   1.000
_cell.angle_alpha   90.00
_cell.angle_beta   90.00
_cell.angle_gamma   90.00
#
_symmetry.space_group_name_H-M   'P 1'
#
loop_
_entity.id
_entity.type
_entity.pdbx_description
1 polymer ?
#
loop_
_entity_poly.entity_id
_entity_poly.type
_entity_poly.pdbx_seq_one_letter_code
_entity_poly.pdbx_strand_id
1 'polypeptide(L)'
;MDVNHDGKDGQKQQKTDSMSNSSLAQSVTVETEVVLKKEVGLLSGISLIVGTIIGSGIFISPKGVLDMTQSVGLSLVVWTGSGVLAMLGALTYSELGTLVRKSGGEYAYILEAFGQVPAFLFAWTSVIVIRPSSIAIICLTFSEYLTTFFPYCGSPEVVPKVIAAVAIVTLMVINSMSVTAAARVQILFTAAKLGALVIVMIGGIVRLAQGHTTQFQDSFAGSTSSPSTIALAFYQALWAYDGWNNLNYVTEEIYKPEMQVLFFYAVKITISTNT
;
A
#
# COMPACT_ATOMS: atom_id res chain seq x y z
N MET A 1 83.21 44.73 -5.35
CA MET A 1 83.59 43.33 -5.60
C MET A 1 83.76 42.66 -4.25
N ASP A 2 82.95 41.75 -3.73
CA ASP A 2 81.57 41.27 -3.94
C ASP A 2 81.24 40.57 -2.59
N VAL A 3 80.14 40.96 -1.90
CA VAL A 3 78.87 40.24 -1.74
C VAL A 3 78.85 39.14 -0.65
N ASN A 4 77.93 39.38 0.32
CA ASN A 4 77.37 38.50 1.37
C ASN A 4 76.83 37.15 0.87
N HIS A 5 76.78 36.12 1.72
CA HIS A 5 75.54 35.57 2.32
C HIS A 5 75.80 34.19 2.96
N ASP A 6 75.61 34.04 4.28
CA ASP A 6 75.17 32.76 4.84
C ASP A 6 74.51 32.96 6.21
N GLY A 7 73.22 32.63 6.31
CA GLY A 7 72.43 32.87 7.52
C GLY A 7 70.91 32.96 7.34
N LYS A 8 70.32 32.23 6.39
CA LYS A 8 68.85 32.26 6.14
C LYS A 8 68.17 30.90 5.87
N ASP A 9 68.79 29.77 6.20
CA ASP A 9 68.16 28.45 5.95
C ASP A 9 67.52 27.80 7.19
N GLY A 10 67.68 28.36 8.39
CA GLY A 10 67.08 27.81 9.62
C GLY A 10 65.61 28.18 9.90
N GLN A 11 65.04 29.16 9.18
CA GLN A 11 63.67 29.66 9.45
C GLN A 11 62.62 29.32 8.39
N LYS A 12 63.01 28.71 7.26
CA LYS A 12 62.07 28.27 6.23
C LYS A 12 61.48 26.89 6.49
N GLN A 13 62.19 25.99 7.18
CA GLN A 13 61.70 24.64 7.45
C GLN A 13 60.58 24.62 8.52
N GLN A 14 60.64 25.49 9.52
CA GLN A 14 59.66 25.51 10.62
C GLN A 14 58.31 26.15 10.26
N LYS A 15 58.23 26.89 9.15
CA LYS A 15 56.99 27.55 8.70
C LYS A 15 56.21 26.72 7.68
N THR A 16 56.85 25.74 7.03
CA THR A 16 56.18 24.76 6.15
C THR A 16 55.58 23.59 6.91
N ASP A 17 56.12 23.23 8.08
CA ASP A 17 55.57 22.12 8.87
C ASP A 17 54.37 22.55 9.74
N SER A 18 54.27 23.83 10.10
CA SER A 18 53.11 24.36 10.84
C SER A 18 51.89 24.63 9.95
N MET A 19 52.04 24.57 8.63
CA MET A 19 50.96 24.82 7.66
C MET A 19 50.43 23.53 7.01
N SER A 20 51.08 22.38 7.26
CA SER A 20 50.68 21.07 6.75
C SER A 20 49.85 20.24 7.73
N ASN A 21 49.75 20.65 9.01
CA ASN A 21 49.06 19.87 10.05
C ASN A 21 47.65 20.37 10.39
N SER A 22 47.13 21.39 9.70
CA SER A 22 45.77 21.89 9.91
C SER A 22 44.75 21.41 8.86
N SER A 23 45.16 20.64 7.86
CA SER A 23 44.29 20.16 6.77
C SER A 23 43.84 18.69 6.90
N LEU A 24 44.22 17.98 7.96
CA LEU A 24 43.97 16.55 8.14
C LEU A 24 42.95 16.20 9.25
N ALA A 25 42.27 17.19 9.83
CA ALA A 25 41.31 16.99 10.92
C ALA A 25 39.91 17.56 10.62
N GLN A 26 39.50 17.52 9.36
CA GLN A 26 38.10 17.73 9.00
C GLN A 26 37.59 16.47 8.30
N SER A 27 37.40 15.41 9.09
CA SER A 27 36.52 14.31 8.73
C SER A 27 35.11 14.88 8.65
N VAL A 28 34.78 15.44 7.49
CA VAL A 28 33.40 15.73 7.10
C VAL A 28 32.71 14.37 7.09
N THR A 29 31.98 14.07 8.16
CA THR A 29 30.89 13.09 8.09
C THR A 29 29.90 13.66 7.09
N VAL A 30 30.13 13.36 5.81
CA VAL A 30 29.08 13.46 4.80
C VAL A 30 28.10 12.39 5.22
N GLU A 31 27.14 12.75 6.08
CA GLU A 31 25.88 12.04 6.16
C GLU A 31 25.38 12.02 4.71
N THR A 32 25.63 10.91 4.05
CA THR A 32 25.18 10.71 2.68
C THR A 32 23.69 10.51 2.85
N GLU A 33 22.95 11.61 2.91
CA GLU A 33 21.49 11.57 2.96
C GLU A 33 21.09 10.75 1.74
N VAL A 34 20.53 9.57 2.00
CA VAL A 34 20.15 8.62 0.94
C VAL A 34 18.94 9.23 0.25
N VAL A 35 19.18 10.08 -0.73
CA VAL A 35 18.13 10.75 -1.50
C VAL A 35 17.64 9.79 -2.58
N LEU A 36 16.36 9.40 -2.48
CA LEU A 36 15.70 8.57 -3.48
C LEU A 36 15.54 9.33 -4.80
N LYS A 37 15.78 8.65 -5.93
CA LYS A 37 15.70 9.25 -7.25
C LYS A 37 14.23 9.36 -7.69
N LYS A 38 13.80 10.58 -8.03
CA LYS A 38 12.41 10.87 -8.45
C LYS A 38 12.13 10.36 -9.87
N GLU A 39 11.73 9.11 -10.01
CA GLU A 39 11.48 8.47 -11.31
C GLU A 39 10.01 8.09 -11.55
N VAL A 40 9.12 8.21 -10.56
CA VAL A 40 7.71 7.80 -10.70
C VAL A 40 6.87 8.97 -11.26
N GLY A 41 6.52 8.89 -12.54
CA GLY A 41 5.59 9.82 -13.20
C GLY A 41 4.10 9.55 -12.86
N LEU A 42 3.20 10.45 -13.28
CA LEU A 42 1.77 10.40 -12.94
C LEU A 42 1.08 9.08 -13.34
N LEU A 43 1.27 8.62 -14.58
CA LEU A 43 0.65 7.38 -15.07
C LEU A 43 1.18 6.14 -14.36
N SER A 44 2.50 6.10 -14.09
CA SER A 44 3.11 5.03 -13.31
C SER A 44 2.59 5.02 -11.86
N GLY A 45 2.40 6.20 -11.27
CA GLY A 45 1.78 6.34 -9.94
C GLY A 45 0.34 5.87 -9.90
N ILE A 46 -0.50 6.25 -10.88
CA ILE A 46 -1.89 5.77 -10.98
C ILE A 46 -1.93 4.25 -11.15
N SER A 47 -1.11 3.70 -12.04
CA SER A 47 -1.03 2.25 -12.26
C SER A 47 -0.57 1.51 -11.00
N LEU A 48 0.33 2.11 -10.21
CA LEU A 48 0.78 1.56 -8.94
C LEU A 48 -0.38 1.53 -7.93
N ILE A 49 -1.10 2.63 -7.77
CA ILE A 49 -2.25 2.74 -6.86
C ILE A 49 -3.36 1.74 -7.23
N VAL A 50 -3.75 1.70 -8.51
CA VAL A 50 -4.77 0.77 -8.99
C VAL A 50 -4.29 -0.67 -8.81
N GLY A 51 -3.02 -0.95 -9.09
CA GLY A 51 -2.42 -2.26 -8.91
C GLY A 51 -2.35 -2.72 -7.46
N THR A 52 -2.19 -1.79 -6.50
CA THR A 52 -2.14 -2.09 -5.06
C THR A 52 -3.52 -2.20 -4.43
N ILE A 53 -4.46 -1.31 -4.78
CA ILE A 53 -5.83 -1.32 -4.22
C ILE A 53 -6.62 -2.52 -4.73
N ILE A 54 -6.49 -2.87 -6.01
CA ILE A 54 -7.17 -4.05 -6.56
C ILE A 54 -6.47 -5.30 -6.03
N GLY A 55 -6.88 -5.75 -4.85
CA GLY A 55 -6.34 -6.93 -4.17
C GLY A 55 -7.19 -8.19 -4.35
N SER A 56 -6.89 -9.20 -3.54
CA SER A 56 -7.73 -10.41 -3.42
C SER A 56 -9.06 -10.13 -2.71
N GLY A 57 -9.18 -9.02 -1.98
CA GLY A 57 -10.37 -8.69 -1.18
C GLY A 57 -11.66 -8.67 -1.98
N ILE A 58 -11.64 -8.22 -3.25
CA ILE A 58 -12.85 -8.21 -4.11
C ILE A 58 -13.41 -9.61 -4.41
N PHE A 59 -12.60 -10.66 -4.32
CA PHE A 59 -13.08 -12.03 -4.52
C PHE A 59 -13.73 -12.61 -3.25
N ILE A 60 -13.41 -12.07 -2.08
CA ILE A 60 -13.76 -12.62 -0.75
C ILE A 60 -14.90 -11.81 -0.13
N SER A 61 -14.70 -10.49 -0.07
CA SER A 61 -15.57 -9.54 0.60
C SER A 61 -17.02 -9.55 0.13
N PRO A 62 -17.37 -9.79 -1.16
CA PRO A 62 -18.77 -9.80 -1.59
C PRO A 62 -19.64 -10.80 -0.81
N LYS A 63 -19.11 -11.99 -0.51
CA LYS A 63 -19.82 -12.98 0.31
C LYS A 63 -20.05 -12.46 1.73
N GLY A 64 -19.01 -11.95 2.38
CA GLY A 64 -19.10 -11.41 3.73
C GLY A 64 -20.04 -10.20 3.84
N VAL A 65 -19.98 -9.27 2.87
CA VAL A 65 -20.86 -8.11 2.82
C VAL A 65 -22.32 -8.53 2.61
N LEU A 66 -22.60 -9.46 1.71
CA LEU A 66 -23.96 -9.95 1.47
C LEU A 66 -24.50 -10.72 2.68
N ASP A 67 -23.69 -11.58 3.30
CA ASP A 67 -24.07 -12.35 4.50
C ASP A 67 -24.34 -11.41 5.70
N MET A 68 -23.69 -10.24 5.78
CA MET A 68 -23.97 -9.26 6.84
C MET A 68 -25.17 -8.36 6.51
N THR A 69 -25.32 -7.94 5.25
CA THR A 69 -26.39 -7.02 4.83
C THR A 69 -27.73 -7.70 4.58
N GLN A 70 -27.73 -9.01 4.28
CA GLN A 70 -28.90 -9.85 3.98
C GLN A 70 -29.74 -9.38 2.78
N SER A 71 -29.25 -8.41 2.01
CA SER A 71 -29.95 -7.77 0.90
C SER A 71 -28.96 -7.29 -0.15
N VAL A 72 -29.31 -7.47 -1.43
CA VAL A 72 -28.49 -6.99 -2.56
C VAL A 72 -28.39 -5.47 -2.58
N GLY A 73 -29.52 -4.77 -2.39
CA GLY A 73 -29.59 -3.31 -2.36
C GLY A 73 -28.70 -2.71 -1.26
N LEU A 74 -28.81 -3.22 -0.03
CA LEU A 74 -27.97 -2.74 1.07
C LEU A 74 -26.48 -3.07 0.86
N SER A 75 -26.16 -4.24 0.29
CA SER A 75 -24.78 -4.60 -0.05
C SER A 75 -24.13 -3.59 -1.01
N LEU A 76 -24.86 -3.14 -2.05
CA LEU A 76 -24.37 -2.14 -3.00
C LEU A 76 -24.18 -0.76 -2.37
N VAL A 77 -25.05 -0.38 -1.42
CA VAL A 77 -24.91 0.84 -0.63
C VAL A 77 -23.64 0.79 0.21
N VAL A 78 -23.36 -0.33 0.89
CA VAL A 78 -22.14 -0.52 1.69
C VAL A 78 -20.88 -0.47 0.81
N TRP A 79 -20.90 -1.09 -0.36
CA TRP A 79 -19.78 -1.00 -1.32
C TRP A 79 -19.52 0.44 -1.77
N THR A 80 -20.58 1.14 -2.17
CA THR A 80 -20.49 2.55 -2.61
C THR A 80 -19.99 3.44 -1.47
N GLY A 81 -20.56 3.29 -0.27
CA GLY A 81 -20.14 4.05 0.91
C GLY A 81 -18.68 3.79 1.29
N SER A 82 -18.22 2.55 1.21
CA SER A 82 -16.81 2.19 1.47
C SER A 82 -15.86 2.81 0.46
N GLY A 83 -16.25 2.86 -0.82
CA GLY A 83 -15.50 3.55 -1.87
C GLY A 83 -15.39 5.06 -1.62
N VAL A 84 -16.47 5.71 -1.18
CA VAL A 84 -16.45 7.13 -0.79
C VAL A 84 -15.54 7.36 0.41
N LEU A 85 -15.61 6.51 1.44
CA LEU A 85 -14.73 6.61 2.62
C LEU A 85 -13.26 6.44 2.24
N ALA A 86 -12.93 5.45 1.40
CA ALA A 86 -11.57 5.23 0.91
C ALA A 86 -11.05 6.44 0.11
N MET A 87 -11.90 7.06 -0.72
CA MET A 87 -11.56 8.28 -1.46
C MET A 87 -11.28 9.46 -0.53
N LEU A 88 -12.14 9.68 0.48
CA LEU A 88 -11.94 10.75 1.46
C LEU A 88 -10.66 10.52 2.26
N GLY A 89 -10.38 9.28 2.69
CA GLY A 89 -9.14 8.91 3.35
C GLY A 89 -7.91 9.17 2.48
N ALA A 90 -7.94 8.74 1.22
CA ALA A 90 -6.86 8.98 0.26
C ALA A 90 -6.59 10.48 0.04
N LEU A 91 -7.63 11.31 -0.02
CA LEU A 91 -7.49 12.77 -0.14
C LEU A 91 -6.79 13.39 1.07
N THR A 92 -7.23 13.07 2.28
CA THR A 92 -6.60 13.57 3.52
C THR A 92 -5.15 13.12 3.61
N TYR A 93 -4.87 11.87 3.25
CA TYR A 93 -3.51 11.35 3.23
C TYR A 93 -2.64 12.01 2.16
N SER A 94 -3.20 12.31 0.99
CA SER A 94 -2.50 13.02 -0.08
C SER A 94 -2.08 14.42 0.36
N GLU A 95 -2.92 15.15 1.10
CA GLU A 95 -2.54 16.43 1.71
C GLU A 95 -1.40 16.25 2.70
N LEU A 96 -1.51 15.25 3.58
CA LEU A 96 -0.50 14.98 4.60
C LEU A 96 0.86 14.60 3.99
N GLY A 97 0.87 13.85 2.89
CA GLY A 97 2.09 13.51 2.13
C GLY A 97 2.72 14.66 1.38
N THR A 98 1.97 15.75 1.11
CA THR A 98 2.56 16.99 0.58
C THR A 98 3.10 17.92 1.67
N LEU A 99 2.54 17.84 2.89
CA LEU A 99 2.99 18.60 4.05
C LEU A 99 4.25 17.98 4.68
N VAL A 100 4.22 16.68 4.95
CA VAL A 100 5.32 15.93 5.56
C VAL A 100 6.00 15.09 4.49
N ARG A 101 6.99 15.70 3.81
CA ARG A 101 7.79 15.04 2.76
C ARG A 101 8.91 14.18 3.35
N LYS A 102 8.54 13.23 4.21
CA LYS A 102 9.44 12.23 4.79
C LYS A 102 8.92 10.85 4.42
N SER A 103 9.81 9.94 4.05
CA SER A 103 9.48 8.53 3.86
C SER A 103 9.02 7.89 5.16
N GLY A 104 8.15 6.88 5.06
CA GLY A 104 7.61 6.14 6.20
C GLY A 104 6.10 6.26 6.40
N GLY A 105 5.38 7.01 5.56
CA GLY A 105 3.92 7.08 5.57
C GLY A 105 3.35 7.52 6.91
N GLU A 106 2.40 6.76 7.44
CA GLU A 106 1.72 7.03 8.73
C GLU A 106 2.69 7.20 9.89
N TYR A 107 3.79 6.43 9.93
CA TYR A 107 4.76 6.54 11.00
C TYR A 107 5.38 7.94 11.04
N ALA A 108 5.79 8.47 9.88
CA ALA A 108 6.36 9.81 9.77
C ALA A 108 5.34 10.89 10.16
N TYR A 109 4.07 10.71 9.77
CA TYR A 109 2.99 11.64 10.09
C TYR A 109 2.70 11.68 11.59
N ILE A 110 2.61 10.52 12.24
CA ILE A 110 2.35 10.41 13.68
C ILE A 110 3.54 10.94 14.47
N LEU A 111 4.77 10.69 14.00
CA LEU A 111 5.99 11.18 14.64
C LEU A 111 6.04 12.72 14.63
N GLU A 112 5.69 13.34 13.52
CA GLU A 112 5.68 14.81 13.38
C GLU A 112 4.55 15.46 14.20
N ALA A 113 3.37 14.83 14.23
CA ALA A 113 2.19 15.41 14.90
C ALA A 113 2.12 15.15 16.41
N PHE A 114 2.52 13.95 16.86
CA PHE A 114 2.30 13.46 18.23
C PHE A 114 3.58 12.98 18.94
N GLY A 115 4.73 12.99 18.26
CA GLY A 115 6.02 12.61 18.83
C GLY A 115 6.28 11.10 18.85
N GLN A 116 7.31 10.70 19.61
CA GLN A 116 7.92 9.37 19.50
C GLN A 116 7.04 8.24 20.04
N VAL A 117 6.31 8.44 21.15
CA VAL A 117 5.56 7.36 21.80
C VAL A 117 4.41 6.85 20.91
N PRO A 118 3.52 7.70 20.37
CA PRO A 118 2.45 7.24 19.49
C PRO A 118 2.98 6.65 18.17
N ALA A 119 4.08 7.22 17.63
CA ALA A 119 4.72 6.69 16.43
C ALA A 119 5.28 5.29 16.65
N PHE A 120 5.94 5.05 17.80
CA PHE A 120 6.42 3.72 18.18
C PHE A 120 5.29 2.73 18.35
N LEU A 121 4.19 3.10 19.02
CA LEU A 121 3.02 2.23 19.18
C LEU A 121 2.38 1.85 17.84
N PHE A 122 2.33 2.79 16.88
CA PHE A 122 1.88 2.50 15.53
C PHE A 122 2.80 1.51 14.82
N ALA A 123 4.12 1.73 14.86
CA ALA A 123 5.09 0.82 14.25
C ALA A 123 5.03 -0.58 14.86
N TRP A 124 4.96 -0.67 16.20
CA TRP A 124 4.82 -1.92 16.95
C TRP A 124 3.57 -2.70 16.53
N THR A 125 2.42 -2.05 16.53
CA THR A 125 1.14 -2.65 16.14
C THR A 125 1.16 -3.06 14.66
N SER A 126 1.77 -2.26 13.80
CA SER A 126 1.87 -2.54 12.37
C SER A 126 2.69 -3.79 12.08
N VAL A 127 3.82 -3.97 12.77
CA VAL A 127 4.74 -5.09 12.56
C VAL A 127 4.20 -6.39 13.15
N ILE A 128 3.59 -6.35 14.34
CA ILE A 128 3.17 -7.56 15.05
C ILE A 128 1.75 -7.98 14.72
N VAL A 129 0.84 -7.02 14.50
CA VAL A 129 -0.59 -7.29 14.33
C VAL A 129 -1.01 -7.12 12.89
N ILE A 130 -0.84 -5.92 12.33
CA ILE A 130 -1.46 -5.56 11.04
C ILE A 130 -0.87 -6.39 9.90
N ARG A 131 0.46 -6.31 9.68
CA ARG A 131 1.12 -6.97 8.55
C ARG A 131 1.00 -8.50 8.59
N PRO A 132 1.26 -9.20 9.71
CA PRO A 132 1.12 -10.65 9.76
C PRO A 132 -0.33 -11.12 9.58
N SER A 133 -1.30 -10.40 10.14
CA SER A 133 -2.72 -10.75 9.99
C SER A 133 -3.17 -10.64 8.54
N SER A 134 -2.75 -9.59 7.82
CA SER A 134 -3.07 -9.44 6.39
C SER A 134 -2.53 -10.60 5.55
N ILE A 135 -1.28 -11.00 5.78
CA ILE A 135 -0.67 -12.16 5.08
C ILE A 135 -1.43 -13.45 5.41
N ALA A 136 -1.81 -13.64 6.67
CA ALA A 136 -2.56 -14.81 7.11
C ALA A 136 -3.94 -14.90 6.44
N ILE A 137 -4.70 -13.80 6.40
CA ILE A 137 -6.02 -13.74 5.74
C ILE A 137 -5.88 -14.10 4.25
N ILE A 138 -4.91 -13.51 3.56
CA ILE A 138 -4.68 -13.79 2.12
C ILE A 138 -4.35 -15.26 1.89
N CYS A 139 -3.47 -15.85 2.71
CA CYS A 139 -3.06 -17.25 2.54
C CYS A 139 -4.15 -18.25 2.92
N LEU A 140 -4.95 -17.95 3.94
CA LEU A 140 -6.13 -18.74 4.29
C LEU A 140 -7.14 -18.73 3.14
N THR A 141 -7.39 -17.56 2.57
CA THR A 141 -8.30 -17.45 1.43
C THR A 141 -7.78 -18.22 0.22
N PHE A 142 -6.49 -18.09 -0.10
CA PHE A 142 -5.87 -18.88 -1.16
C PHE A 142 -6.12 -20.38 -0.96
N SER A 143 -6.00 -20.85 0.28
CA SER A 143 -6.27 -22.24 0.60
C SER A 143 -7.75 -22.62 0.47
N GLU A 144 -8.69 -21.77 0.85
CA GLU A 144 -10.13 -22.04 0.69
C GLU A 144 -10.50 -22.17 -0.79
N TYR A 145 -9.95 -21.30 -1.65
CA TYR A 145 -10.12 -21.43 -3.10
C TYR A 145 -9.48 -22.72 -3.62
N LEU A 146 -8.26 -23.04 -3.19
CA LEU A 146 -7.55 -24.23 -3.67
C LEU A 146 -8.30 -25.52 -3.30
N THR A 147 -8.77 -25.61 -2.06
CA THR A 147 -9.50 -26.78 -1.54
C THR A 147 -10.89 -26.97 -2.16
N THR A 148 -11.45 -25.95 -2.80
CA THR A 148 -12.69 -26.08 -3.58
C THR A 148 -12.49 -26.89 -4.87
N PHE A 149 -11.31 -26.84 -5.47
CA PHE A 149 -10.99 -27.57 -6.71
C PHE A 149 -10.50 -29.00 -6.48
N PHE A 150 -9.90 -29.26 -5.31
CA PHE A 150 -9.33 -30.56 -4.98
C PHE A 150 -10.11 -31.19 -3.82
N PRO A 151 -10.87 -32.28 -4.05
CA PRO A 151 -11.49 -33.01 -2.96
C PRO A 151 -10.39 -33.54 -2.04
N TYR A 152 -10.49 -33.22 -0.76
CA TYR A 152 -9.52 -33.64 0.26
C TYR A 152 -10.21 -34.47 1.34
N CYS A 153 -9.46 -35.42 1.90
CA CYS A 153 -9.86 -36.16 3.08
C CYS A 153 -9.16 -35.55 4.30
N GLY A 154 -9.91 -35.03 5.26
CA GLY A 154 -9.34 -34.44 6.47
C GLY A 154 -10.31 -33.49 7.18
N SER A 155 -9.89 -32.98 8.34
CA SER A 155 -10.68 -31.98 9.06
C SER A 155 -10.79 -30.69 8.24
N PRO A 156 -12.02 -30.19 7.97
CA PRO A 156 -12.24 -28.96 7.21
C PRO A 156 -11.56 -27.73 7.81
N GLU A 157 -11.22 -27.77 9.10
CA GLU A 157 -10.57 -26.65 9.78
C GLU A 157 -9.04 -26.70 9.73
N VAL A 158 -8.45 -27.90 9.62
CA VAL A 158 -7.00 -28.09 9.73
C VAL A 158 -6.34 -28.01 8.36
N VAL A 159 -6.95 -28.63 7.35
CA VAL A 159 -6.36 -28.72 6.00
C VAL A 159 -6.11 -27.33 5.41
N PRO A 160 -7.06 -26.37 5.45
CA PRO A 160 -6.80 -25.04 4.90
C PRO A 160 -5.71 -24.27 5.64
N LYS A 161 -5.60 -24.46 6.97
CA LYS A 161 -4.57 -23.82 7.79
C LYS A 161 -3.17 -24.33 7.45
N VAL A 162 -3.02 -25.64 7.21
CA VAL A 162 -1.74 -26.24 6.83
C VAL A 162 -1.30 -25.75 5.44
N ILE A 163 -2.21 -25.75 4.47
CA ILE A 163 -1.93 -25.24 3.12
C ILE A 163 -1.55 -23.74 3.17
N ALA A 164 -2.28 -22.94 3.95
CA ALA A 164 -1.95 -21.53 4.15
C ALA A 164 -0.56 -21.35 4.76
N ALA A 165 -0.19 -22.14 5.78
CA ALA A 165 1.14 -22.10 6.38
C ALA A 165 2.25 -22.46 5.37
N VAL A 166 2.04 -23.50 4.56
CA VAL A 166 2.97 -23.88 3.49
C VAL A 166 3.11 -22.76 2.45
N ALA A 167 2.01 -22.11 2.08
CA ALA A 167 2.03 -20.97 1.15
C ALA A 167 2.85 -19.80 1.73
N ILE A 168 2.67 -19.46 3.01
CA ILE A 168 3.46 -18.41 3.69
C ILE A 168 4.95 -18.73 3.64
N VAL A 169 5.36 -19.95 4.03
CA VAL A 169 6.77 -20.36 4.03
C VAL A 169 7.35 -20.35 2.63
N THR A 170 6.58 -20.82 1.63
CA THR A 170 7.02 -20.81 0.23
C THR A 170 7.25 -19.39 -0.28
N LEU A 171 6.30 -18.48 -0.01
CA LEU A 171 6.44 -17.08 -0.38
C LEU A 171 7.61 -16.43 0.34
N MET A 172 7.82 -16.71 1.64
CA MET A 172 8.97 -16.23 2.39
C MET A 172 10.28 -16.65 1.72
N VAL A 173 10.44 -17.95 1.42
CA VAL A 173 11.65 -18.48 0.76
C VAL A 173 11.88 -17.82 -0.59
N ILE A 174 10.86 -17.70 -1.44
CA ILE A 174 10.97 -17.05 -2.76
C ILE A 174 11.41 -15.59 -2.62
N ASN A 175 10.79 -14.84 -1.71
CA ASN A 175 11.12 -13.44 -1.48
C ASN A 175 12.54 -13.26 -0.91
N SER A 176 13.00 -14.19 -0.06
CA SER A 176 14.35 -14.16 0.50
C SER A 176 15.45 -14.60 -0.49
N MET A 177 15.12 -15.45 -1.48
CA MET A 177 16.10 -15.95 -2.46
C MET A 177 16.27 -15.03 -3.68
N SER A 178 15.19 -14.44 -4.19
CA SER A 178 15.27 -13.61 -5.40
C SER A 178 14.13 -12.59 -5.49
N VAL A 179 14.49 -11.32 -5.30
CA VAL A 179 13.58 -10.18 -5.47
C VAL A 179 13.09 -10.08 -6.93
N THR A 180 13.95 -10.39 -7.91
CA THR A 180 13.57 -10.38 -9.33
C THR A 180 12.56 -11.48 -9.66
N ALA A 181 12.70 -12.68 -9.10
CA ALA A 181 11.72 -13.75 -9.27
C ALA A 181 10.38 -13.38 -8.63
N ALA A 182 10.40 -12.85 -7.40
CA ALA A 182 9.21 -12.35 -6.71
C ALA A 182 8.48 -11.28 -7.53
N ALA A 183 9.21 -10.30 -8.08
CA ALA A 183 8.65 -9.25 -8.92
C ALA A 183 7.97 -9.80 -10.19
N ARG A 184 8.59 -10.77 -10.89
CA ARG A 184 7.99 -11.41 -12.07
C ARG A 184 6.69 -12.14 -11.74
N VAL A 185 6.69 -12.89 -10.63
CA VAL A 185 5.51 -13.61 -10.13
C VAL A 185 4.39 -12.63 -9.76
N GLN A 186 4.72 -11.52 -9.11
CA GLN A 186 3.77 -10.46 -8.76
C GLN A 186 3.12 -9.82 -10.00
N ILE A 187 3.90 -9.55 -11.06
CA ILE A 187 3.36 -9.03 -12.32
C ILE A 187 2.38 -10.02 -12.95
N LEU A 188 2.74 -11.31 -12.99
CA LEU A 188 1.85 -12.35 -13.52
C LEU A 188 0.53 -12.43 -12.75
N PHE A 189 0.58 -12.47 -11.41
CA PHE A 189 -0.63 -12.47 -10.59
C PHE A 189 -1.46 -11.19 -10.75
N THR A 190 -0.80 -10.05 -10.94
CA THR A 190 -1.47 -8.78 -11.20
C THR A 190 -2.19 -8.78 -12.55
N ALA A 191 -1.58 -9.34 -13.59
CA ALA A 191 -2.26 -9.51 -14.88
C ALA A 191 -3.43 -10.50 -14.78
N ALA A 192 -3.23 -11.63 -14.10
CA ALA A 192 -4.27 -12.65 -13.92
C ALA A 192 -5.49 -12.12 -13.15
N LYS A 193 -5.29 -11.40 -12.04
CA LYS A 193 -6.40 -10.82 -11.26
C LYS A 193 -7.19 -9.79 -12.06
N LEU A 194 -6.52 -8.94 -12.83
CA LEU A 194 -7.18 -7.95 -13.68
C LEU A 194 -7.96 -8.62 -14.81
N GLY A 195 -7.40 -9.67 -15.43
CA GLY A 195 -8.11 -10.47 -16.42
C GLY A 195 -9.39 -11.11 -15.87
N ALA A 196 -9.32 -11.70 -14.67
CA ALA A 196 -10.50 -12.28 -14.00
C ALA A 196 -11.59 -11.23 -13.75
N LEU A 197 -11.23 -10.01 -13.32
CA LEU A 197 -12.20 -8.93 -13.12
C LEU A 197 -12.87 -8.48 -14.42
N VAL A 198 -12.11 -8.38 -15.52
CA VAL A 198 -12.68 -8.05 -16.83
C VAL A 198 -13.69 -9.12 -17.27
N ILE A 199 -13.37 -10.40 -17.08
CA ILE A 199 -14.28 -11.51 -17.40
C ILE A 199 -15.58 -11.41 -16.59
N VAL A 200 -15.47 -11.20 -15.28
CA VAL A 200 -16.64 -11.05 -14.39
C VAL A 200 -17.48 -9.84 -14.77
N MET A 201 -16.86 -8.70 -15.09
CA MET A 201 -17.54 -7.48 -15.49
C MET A 201 -18.32 -7.67 -16.79
N ILE A 202 -17.67 -8.20 -17.84
CA ILE A 202 -18.32 -8.45 -19.13
C ILE A 202 -19.44 -9.49 -18.97
N GLY A 203 -19.19 -10.58 -18.24
CA GLY A 203 -20.19 -11.60 -17.96
C GLY A 203 -21.41 -11.04 -17.23
N GLY A 204 -21.21 -10.16 -16.25
CA GLY A 204 -22.28 -9.46 -15.54
C GLY A 204 -23.11 -8.57 -16.46
N ILE A 205 -22.48 -7.74 -17.30
CA ILE A 205 -23.16 -6.86 -18.26
C ILE A 205 -24.00 -7.67 -19.25
N VAL A 206 -23.43 -8.74 -19.83
CA VAL A 206 -24.15 -9.60 -20.78
C VAL A 206 -25.36 -10.25 -20.13
N ARG A 207 -25.24 -10.76 -18.88
CA ARG A 207 -26.34 -11.38 -18.15
C ARG A 207 -27.46 -10.39 -17.82
N LEU A 208 -27.10 -9.16 -17.46
CA LEU A 208 -28.07 -8.07 -17.26
C LEU A 208 -28.78 -7.69 -18.57
N ALA A 209 -28.04 -7.59 -19.68
CA ALA A 209 -28.61 -7.31 -21.00
C ALA A 209 -29.57 -8.41 -21.50
N GLN A 210 -29.37 -9.65 -21.06
CA GLN A 210 -30.28 -10.78 -21.31
C GLN A 210 -31.55 -10.75 -20.43
N GLY A 211 -31.72 -9.77 -19.54
CA GLY A 211 -32.90 -9.61 -18.69
C GLY A 211 -32.89 -10.44 -17.41
N HIS A 212 -31.74 -11.00 -16.98
CA HIS A 212 -31.62 -11.72 -15.70
C HIS A 212 -31.52 -10.73 -14.52
N THR A 213 -32.60 -9.99 -14.25
CA THR A 213 -32.65 -8.94 -13.22
C THR A 213 -33.51 -9.29 -12.00
N THR A 214 -33.88 -10.56 -11.83
CA THR A 214 -34.79 -11.02 -10.76
C THR A 214 -34.26 -10.71 -9.37
N GLN A 215 -32.93 -10.73 -9.17
CA GLN A 215 -32.27 -10.39 -7.91
C GLN A 215 -32.41 -8.91 -7.52
N PHE A 216 -32.85 -8.04 -8.45
CA PHE A 216 -33.00 -6.61 -8.20
C PHE A 216 -34.44 -6.17 -7.91
N GLN A 217 -35.45 -7.02 -8.16
CA GLN A 217 -36.87 -6.63 -8.06
C GLN A 217 -37.28 -6.23 -6.65
N ASP A 218 -36.77 -6.92 -5.62
CA ASP A 218 -36.93 -6.58 -4.21
C ASP A 218 -35.57 -6.39 -3.54
N SER A 219 -34.74 -5.52 -4.15
CA SER A 219 -33.32 -5.37 -3.77
C SER A 219 -33.10 -5.17 -2.27
N PHE A 220 -34.00 -4.50 -1.56
CA PHE A 220 -33.89 -4.18 -0.13
C PHE A 220 -34.66 -5.13 0.81
N ALA A 221 -35.38 -6.12 0.28
CA ALA A 221 -36.08 -7.08 1.12
C ALA A 221 -35.09 -7.89 1.98
N GLY A 222 -35.42 -8.06 3.26
CA GLY A 222 -34.56 -8.79 4.22
C GLY A 222 -33.35 -8.00 4.74
N SER A 223 -33.22 -6.71 4.40
CA SER A 223 -32.11 -5.87 4.88
C SER A 223 -31.98 -5.87 6.40
N THR A 224 -30.75 -6.07 6.89
CA THR A 224 -30.48 -5.89 8.33
C THR A 224 -30.68 -4.44 8.74
N SER A 225 -31.25 -4.23 9.93
CA SER A 225 -31.37 -2.90 10.57
C SER A 225 -30.39 -2.73 11.73
N SER A 226 -29.57 -3.75 12.01
CA SER A 226 -28.61 -3.72 13.13
C SER A 226 -27.39 -2.87 12.77
N PRO A 227 -27.10 -1.79 13.50
CA PRO A 227 -25.93 -0.95 13.22
C PRO A 227 -24.61 -1.72 13.34
N SER A 228 -24.53 -2.69 14.24
CA SER A 228 -23.34 -3.52 14.43
C SER A 228 -23.03 -4.39 13.20
N THR A 229 -24.05 -5.01 12.62
CA THR A 229 -23.91 -5.85 11.44
C THR A 229 -23.58 -5.01 10.20
N ILE A 230 -24.15 -3.81 10.09
CA ILE A 230 -23.80 -2.86 9.05
C ILE A 230 -22.33 -2.43 9.19
N ALA A 231 -21.86 -2.13 10.41
CA ALA A 231 -20.46 -1.78 10.65
C ALA A 231 -19.50 -2.92 10.27
N LEU A 232 -19.85 -4.18 10.54
CA LEU A 232 -19.07 -5.33 10.09
C LEU A 232 -19.08 -5.48 8.57
N ALA A 233 -20.20 -5.16 7.90
CA ALA A 233 -20.25 -5.13 6.44
C ALA A 233 -19.30 -4.08 5.86
N PHE A 234 -19.24 -2.88 6.47
CA PHE A 234 -18.25 -1.86 6.09
C PHE A 234 -16.82 -2.32 6.33
N TYR A 235 -16.54 -3.02 7.44
CA TYR A 235 -15.21 -3.58 7.70
C TYR A 235 -14.78 -4.55 6.57
N GLN A 236 -15.68 -5.44 6.15
CA GLN A 236 -15.42 -6.38 5.06
C GLN A 236 -15.25 -5.69 3.70
N ALA A 237 -16.04 -4.65 3.43
CA ALA A 237 -15.94 -3.89 2.19
C ALA A 237 -14.65 -3.04 2.16
N LEU A 238 -14.29 -2.37 3.26
CA LEU A 238 -13.05 -1.58 3.37
C LEU A 238 -11.80 -2.43 3.21
N TRP A 239 -11.81 -3.69 3.64
CA TRP A 239 -10.72 -4.64 3.36
C TRP A 239 -10.46 -4.80 1.86
N ALA A 240 -11.49 -4.80 1.01
CA ALA A 240 -11.32 -4.87 -0.43
C ALA A 240 -10.79 -3.58 -1.06
N TYR A 241 -10.87 -2.46 -0.34
CA TYR A 241 -10.30 -1.18 -0.74
C TYR A 241 -8.92 -0.92 -0.12
N ASP A 242 -8.37 -1.83 0.69
CA ASP A 242 -7.09 -1.63 1.37
C ASP A 242 -5.94 -1.29 0.41
N GLY A 243 -5.04 -0.43 0.85
CA GLY A 243 -3.87 0.00 0.08
C GLY A 243 -3.97 1.40 -0.56
N TRP A 244 -5.04 2.15 -0.29
CA TRP A 244 -5.17 3.56 -0.69
C TRP A 244 -4.11 4.47 -0.02
N ASN A 245 -3.55 4.06 1.11
CA ASN A 245 -2.51 4.74 1.87
C ASN A 245 -1.08 4.50 1.32
N ASN A 246 -0.85 3.43 0.55
CA ASN A 246 0.49 2.97 0.15
C ASN A 246 1.32 4.01 -0.62
N LEU A 247 0.69 4.91 -1.36
CA LEU A 247 1.39 5.95 -2.12
C LEU A 247 2.20 6.90 -1.21
N ASN A 248 1.77 7.06 0.04
CA ASN A 248 2.42 7.91 1.03
C ASN A 248 3.80 7.39 1.48
N TYR A 249 4.07 6.10 1.26
CA TYR A 249 5.35 5.50 1.58
C TYR A 249 6.43 5.78 0.53
N VAL A 250 6.03 6.17 -0.68
CA VAL A 250 6.92 6.44 -1.82
C VAL A 250 6.80 7.89 -2.31
N THR A 251 6.32 8.79 -1.46
CA THR A 251 6.18 10.23 -1.77
C THR A 251 7.48 10.90 -2.18
N GLU A 252 8.62 10.44 -1.67
CA GLU A 252 9.95 10.93 -2.04
C GLU A 252 10.38 10.54 -3.46
N GLU A 253 9.82 9.46 -4.02
CA GLU A 253 10.14 8.92 -5.35
C GLU A 253 9.24 9.48 -6.48
N ILE A 254 8.17 10.18 -6.09
CA ILE A 254 7.17 10.70 -7.02
C ILE A 254 7.63 12.04 -7.62
N TYR A 255 7.56 12.13 -8.95
CA TYR A 255 7.81 13.36 -9.69
C TYR A 255 6.60 14.30 -9.58
N LYS A 256 6.76 15.45 -8.90
CA LYS A 256 5.72 16.47 -8.61
C LYS A 256 4.48 15.92 -7.87
N PRO A 257 4.59 15.65 -6.56
CA PRO A 257 3.50 15.08 -5.77
C PRO A 257 2.25 15.98 -5.74
N GLU A 258 2.40 17.30 -5.85
CA GLU A 258 1.27 18.25 -5.91
C GLU A 258 0.28 18.00 -7.06
N MET A 259 0.72 17.38 -8.17
CA MET A 259 -0.16 17.08 -9.31
C MET A 259 -1.05 15.85 -9.08
N GLN A 260 -0.67 14.95 -8.17
CA GLN A 260 -1.51 13.81 -7.79
C GLN A 260 -2.66 14.23 -6.88
N VAL A 261 -2.40 15.18 -5.97
CA VAL A 261 -3.45 15.85 -5.16
C VAL A 261 -4.50 16.45 -6.09
N LEU A 262 -4.08 17.19 -7.12
CA LEU A 262 -4.96 17.79 -8.13
C LEU A 262 -5.82 16.76 -8.89
N PHE A 263 -5.30 15.56 -9.19
CA PHE A 263 -6.07 14.49 -9.83
C PHE A 263 -7.18 13.96 -8.91
N PHE A 264 -6.86 13.64 -7.65
CA PHE A 264 -7.88 13.20 -6.69
C PHE A 264 -8.90 14.30 -6.40
N TYR A 265 -8.48 15.56 -6.36
CA TYR A 265 -9.35 16.73 -6.28
C TYR A 265 -10.24 16.90 -7.51
N ALA A 266 -9.74 16.66 -8.73
CA ALA A 266 -10.53 16.70 -9.95
C ALA A 266 -11.61 15.61 -9.97
N VAL A 267 -11.27 14.38 -9.56
CA VAL A 267 -12.25 13.27 -9.40
C VAL A 267 -13.32 13.62 -8.36
N LYS A 268 -12.93 14.23 -7.22
CA LYS A 268 -13.84 14.72 -6.18
C LYS A 268 -14.82 15.76 -6.73
N ILE A 269 -14.35 16.70 -7.55
CA ILE A 269 -15.19 17.73 -8.19
C ILE A 269 -16.14 17.11 -9.22
N THR A 270 -15.69 16.13 -10.03
CA THR A 270 -16.55 15.45 -11.01
C THR A 270 -17.71 14.68 -10.36
N ILE A 271 -17.48 14.08 -9.19
CA ILE A 271 -18.53 13.38 -8.42
C ILE A 271 -19.51 14.39 -7.79
N SER A 272 -19.02 15.51 -7.27
CA SER A 272 -19.87 16.56 -6.68
C SER A 272 -20.68 17.37 -7.70
N THR A 273 -20.30 17.38 -8.98
CA THR A 273 -20.98 18.16 -10.03
C THR A 273 -22.08 17.36 -10.75
N ASN A 274 -22.16 16.04 -10.52
CA ASN A 274 -23.17 15.14 -11.10
C ASN A 274 -24.24 14.69 -10.08
N THR A 275 -24.33 15.35 -8.92
CA THR A 275 -25.46 15.22 -7.97
C THR A 275 -26.20 16.55 -7.92
#